data_AF-A0A966Q159-F1
#
_entry.id   AF-A0A966Q159-F1
#
_cell.length_a   1.000
_cell.length_b   1.000
_cell.length_c   1.000
_cell.angle_alpha   90.00
_cell.angle_beta   90.00
_cell.angle_gamma   90.00
#
_symmetry.space_group_name_H-M   'P 1'
#
loop_
_entity.id
_entity.type
_entity.pdbx_description
1 polymer ?
#
loop_
_entity_poly.entity_id
_entity_poly.type
_entity_poly.pdbx_seq_one_letter_code
_entity_poly.pdbx_strand_id
1 'polypeptide(L)' 'PICLKNEDQLKGSGGNASIWVVDHNHETDSFRGFLCHNCNRGIGVFQDDVLRLERAIGYLNGKAIL' A
#
# COMPACT_ATOMS: atom_id res chain seq x y z
N PRO A 1 0.91 3.22 8.70
CA PRO A 1 0.78 2.95 7.24
C PRO A 1 2.06 3.31 6.45
N ILE A 2 2.23 2.76 5.25
CA ILE A 2 3.38 3.03 4.37
C ILE A 2 3.59 4.54 4.13
N CYS A 3 2.50 5.31 4.05
CA CYS A 3 2.55 6.76 3.83
C CYS A 3 2.92 7.60 5.06
N LEU A 4 3.20 6.98 6.20
CA LEU A 4 3.59 7.62 7.47
C LEU A 4 2.57 8.61 8.06
N LYS A 5 1.36 8.69 7.50
CA LYS A 5 0.26 9.51 8.03
C LYS A 5 -0.35 8.90 9.29
N ASN A 6 -0.73 9.74 10.23
CA ASN A 6 -1.51 9.36 11.41
C ASN A 6 -3.01 9.36 11.13
N GLU A 7 -3.81 9.00 12.14
CA GLU A 7 -5.27 8.91 12.02
C GLU A 7 -5.93 10.25 11.65
N ASP A 8 -5.54 11.35 12.29
CA ASP A 8 -6.08 12.67 12.01
C ASP A 8 -5.84 13.11 10.56
N GLN A 9 -4.67 12.80 10.01
CA GLN A 9 -4.30 13.08 8.63
C GLN A 9 -5.00 12.17 7.60
N LEU A 10 -5.64 11.10 8.05
CA LEU A 10 -6.31 10.11 7.21
C LEU A 10 -7.84 10.15 7.33
N LYS A 11 -8.39 11.02 8.19
CA LYS A 11 -9.83 11.24 8.29
C LYS A 11 -10.44 11.54 6.93
N GLY A 12 -11.52 10.82 6.59
CA GLY A 12 -12.24 10.96 5.32
C GLY A 12 -11.63 10.22 4.11
N SER A 13 -10.46 9.61 4.24
CA SER A 13 -9.79 8.90 3.11
C SER A 13 -10.31 7.48 2.85
N GLY A 14 -11.13 6.91 3.75
CA GLY A 14 -11.65 5.54 3.69
C GLY A 14 -13.13 5.41 3.32
N GLY A 15 -13.79 6.48 2.88
CA GLY A 15 -15.25 6.50 2.70
C GLY A 15 -15.99 6.25 4.03
N ASN A 16 -16.99 5.38 4.01
CA ASN A 16 -17.76 4.99 5.22
C ASN A 16 -17.06 3.92 6.09
N ALA A 17 -15.87 3.44 5.70
CA ALA A 17 -15.12 2.44 6.43
C ALA A 17 -14.16 3.06 7.46
N SER A 18 -13.64 2.23 8.39
CA SER A 18 -12.57 2.61 9.32
C SER A 18 -11.33 3.13 8.57
N ILE A 19 -10.55 4.01 9.20
CA ILE A 19 -9.31 4.56 8.61
C ILE A 19 -8.29 3.45 8.31
N TRP A 20 -8.20 2.48 9.21
CA TRP A 20 -7.30 1.34 9.14
C TRP A 20 -7.99 0.13 8.51
N VAL A 21 -7.26 -0.59 7.67
CA VAL A 21 -7.64 -1.88 7.08
C VAL A 21 -6.57 -2.92 7.41
N VAL A 22 -6.99 -4.18 7.46
CA VAL A 22 -6.12 -5.33 7.70
C VAL A 22 -5.45 -5.72 6.38
N ASP A 23 -4.12 -5.63 6.33
CA ASP A 23 -3.31 -6.16 5.24
C ASP A 23 -2.87 -7.59 5.58
N HIS A 24 -2.89 -8.47 4.57
CA HIS A 24 -2.53 -9.88 4.69
C HIS A 24 -1.81 -10.34 3.44
N ASN A 25 -1.03 -11.41 3.58
CA ASN A 25 -0.38 -12.05 2.46
C ASN A 25 -1.39 -12.91 1.67
N HIS A 26 -1.61 -12.61 0.39
CA HIS A 26 -2.57 -13.31 -0.46
C HIS A 26 -2.23 -14.79 -0.79
N GLU A 27 -1.04 -15.30 -0.45
CA GLU A 27 -0.67 -16.71 -0.65
C GLU A 27 -0.84 -17.55 0.63
N THR A 28 -0.65 -16.93 1.80
CA THR A 28 -0.59 -17.63 3.09
C THR A 28 -1.69 -17.21 4.05
N ASP A 29 -2.49 -16.22 3.68
CA ASP A 29 -3.45 -15.50 4.54
C ASP A 29 -2.85 -14.94 5.84
N SER A 30 -1.51 -14.87 5.92
CA SER A 30 -0.84 -14.38 7.12
C SER A 30 -1.00 -12.87 7.26
N PHE A 31 -1.34 -12.43 8.47
CA PHE A 31 -1.44 -11.01 8.81
C PHE A 31 -0.08 -10.31 8.62
N ARG A 32 -0.09 -9.17 7.94
CA ARG A 32 1.09 -8.32 7.76
C ARG A 32 1.05 -7.09 8.66
N GLY A 33 -0.10 -6.41 8.73
CA GLY A 33 -0.22 -5.18 9.50
C GLY A 33 -1.50 -4.41 9.23
N PHE A 34 -1.64 -3.27 9.93
CA PHE A 34 -2.68 -2.29 9.64
C PHE A 34 -2.16 -1.21 8.69
N LEU A 35 -2.85 -1.04 7.57
CA LEU A 35 -2.57 0.01 6.59
C LEU A 35 -3.77 0.95 6.49
N CYS A 36 -3.57 2.15 5.94
CA CYS A 36 -4.70 2.95 5.50
C CYS A 36 -5.16 2.48 4.12
N HIS A 37 -6.41 2.79 3.74
CA HIS A 37 -7.00 2.37 2.46
C HIS A 37 -6.11 2.63 1.24
N ASN A 38 -5.53 3.84 1.16
CA ASN A 38 -4.69 4.23 0.03
C ASN A 38 -3.40 3.43 -0.03
N CYS A 39 -2.78 3.14 1.11
CA CYS A 39 -1.57 2.31 1.14
C CYS A 39 -1.89 0.87 0.75
N ASN A 40 -2.98 0.30 1.30
CA ASN A 40 -3.40 -1.07 1.01
C ASN A 40 -3.74 -1.25 -0.48
N ARG A 41 -4.53 -0.33 -1.04
CA ARG A 41 -4.83 -0.33 -2.47
C ARG A 41 -3.59 -0.07 -3.31
N GLY A 42 -2.69 0.81 -2.85
CA GLY A 42 -1.44 1.14 -3.54
C GLY A 42 -0.58 -0.10 -3.79
N ILE A 43 -0.33 -0.93 -2.76
CA ILE A 43 0.41 -2.18 -2.93
C ILE A 43 -0.38 -3.21 -3.75
N GLY A 44 -1.70 -3.30 -3.56
CA GLY A 44 -2.55 -4.22 -4.32
C GLY A 44 -2.64 -3.92 -5.82
N VAL A 45 -2.51 -2.65 -6.23
CA VAL A 45 -2.40 -2.27 -7.67
C VAL A 45 -1.14 -2.86 -8.30
N PHE A 46 -0.07 -3.02 -7.53
CA PHE A 46 1.14 -3.73 -7.95
C PHE A 46 1.07 -5.25 -7.68
N GLN A 47 -0.11 -5.78 -7.37
CA GLN A 47 -0.35 -7.20 -7.07
C GLN A 47 0.52 -7.75 -5.94
N ASP A 48 0.85 -6.92 -4.96
CA ASP A 48 1.72 -7.29 -3.83
C ASP A 48 3.11 -7.80 -4.26
N ASP A 49 3.51 -7.52 -5.50
CA ASP A 49 4.75 -8.01 -6.10
C ASP A 49 5.90 -7.03 -5.85
N VAL A 50 6.93 -7.53 -5.15
CA VAL A 50 8.11 -6.73 -4.78
C VAL A 50 8.85 -6.22 -6.01
N LEU A 51 9.00 -7.03 -7.06
CA LEU A 51 9.73 -6.63 -8.28
C LEU A 51 9.01 -5.50 -9.03
N ARG A 52 7.68 -5.49 -9.05
CA ARG A 52 6.89 -4.40 -9.63
C ARG A 52 7.02 -3.11 -8.82
N LEU A 53 7.03 -3.20 -7.50
CA LEU A 53 7.26 -2.05 -6.62
C LEU A 53 8.67 -1.48 -6.80
N GLU A 54 9.69 -2.33 -6.92
CA GLU A 54 11.07 -1.92 -7.22
C GLU A 54 11.18 -1.23 -8.58
N ARG A 55 10.47 -1.73 -9.61
CA ARG A 55 10.38 -1.05 -10.91
C ARG A 55 9.69 0.31 -10.81
N ALA A 56 8.63 0.43 -10.01
CA ALA A 56 7.98 1.72 -9.77
C ALA A 56 8.92 2.73 -9.09
N ILE A 57 9.71 2.28 -8.12
CA ILE A 57 10.78 3.08 -7.50
C ILE A 57 11.84 3.47 -8.54
N GLY A 58 12.24 2.54 -9.41
CA GLY A 58 13.17 2.79 -10.51
C GLY A 58 12.66 3.87 -11.46
N TYR A 59 11.40 3.76 -11.87
CA TYR A 59 10.72 4.73 -12.74
C TYR A 59 10.71 6.14 -12.14
N LEU A 60 10.34 6.27 -10.85
CA LEU A 60 10.34 7.56 -10.15
C LEU A 60 11.75 8.17 -10.05
N ASN A 61 12.77 7.33 -9.95
CA ASN A 61 14.17 7.75 -9.94
C ASN A 61 14.75 7.99 -11.34
N GLY A 62 13.93 7.95 -12.40
CA GLY A 62 14.37 8.17 -13.77
C GLY A 62 15.24 7.06 -14.36
N LYS A 63 15.26 5.87 -13.74
CA LYS A 63 15.91 4.69 -14.34
C LYS A 63 15.06 4.23 -15.51
N ALA A 64 15.68 4.06 -16.69
CA ALA A 64 15.00 3.47 -17.84
C ALA A 64 14.44 2.10 -17.44
N ILE A 65 13.13 1.91 -17.60
CA ILE A 65 12.52 0.57 -17.51
C ILE A 65 12.84 -0.11 -18.84
N LEU A 66 13.89 -0.95 -18.85
CA LEU A 66 14.15 -1.90 -19.93
C LEU A 66 13.18 -3.08 -19.82
#